data_AF-A0A7U3ZM21-F1
#
_entry.id   AF-A0A7U3ZM21-F1
#
_cell.length_a   1.000
_cell.length_b   1.000
_cell.length_c   1.000
_cell.angle_alpha   90.00
_cell.angle_beta   90.00
_cell.angle_gamma   90.00
#
_symmetry.space_group_name_H-M   'P 1'
#
loop_
_entity.id
_entity.type
_entity.pdbx_description
1 polymer ?
#
loop_
_entity_poly.entity_id
_entity_poly.type
_entity_poly.pdbx_seq_one_letter_code
_entity_poly.pdbx_strand_id
1 'polypeptide(L)'
;MSNNPFAEIYERLGNIEGFLLALDEKLTTTTLQPTTGKRYLTAKEAADFLGIKLQTLYQNIERIPHVKKHGKLHFSEVELVAYMEGGPNETH
;
A
#
# COMPACT_ATOMS: atom_id res chain seq x y z
N MET A 1 34.14 -11.04 -42.98
CA MET A 1 33.23 -10.24 -42.13
C MET A 1 32.54 -11.22 -41.19
N SER A 2 33.03 -11.34 -39.95
CA SER A 2 32.54 -12.34 -39.00
C SER A 2 31.18 -11.90 -38.45
N ASN A 3 30.11 -12.55 -38.90
CA ASN A 3 28.77 -12.31 -38.36
C ASN A 3 28.75 -12.85 -36.93
N ASN A 4 28.67 -11.97 -35.93
CA ASN A 4 28.72 -12.36 -34.53
C ASN A 4 27.46 -13.18 -34.20
N PRO A 5 27.57 -14.51 -33.93
CA PRO A 5 26.41 -15.36 -33.72
C PRO A 5 25.66 -15.03 -32.43
N PHE A 6 26.24 -14.21 -31.55
CA PHE A 6 25.63 -13.75 -30.30
C PHE A 6 25.02 -12.34 -30.40
N ALA A 7 25.07 -11.68 -31.57
CA ALA A 7 24.54 -10.33 -31.74
C ALA A 7 23.05 -10.22 -31.34
N GLU A 8 22.24 -11.20 -31.76
CA GLU A 8 20.81 -11.25 -31.40
C GLU A 8 20.61 -11.43 -29.88
N ILE A 9 21.51 -12.16 -29.22
CA ILE A 9 21.45 -12.37 -27.77
C ILE A 9 21.76 -11.07 -27.03
N TYR A 10 22.78 -10.32 -27.47
CA TYR A 10 23.09 -9.02 -26.87
C TYR A 10 21.97 -8.01 -27.05
N GLU A 11 21.34 -7.98 -28.22
CA GLU A 11 20.20 -7.10 -28.49
C GLU A 11 19.00 -7.46 -27.60
N ARG A 12 18.68 -8.76 -27.49
CA ARG A 12 17.61 -9.22 -26.59
C ARG A 12 17.89 -8.91 -25.13
N LEU A 13 19.14 -9.06 -24.66
CA LEU A 13 19.52 -8.73 -23.29
C LEU A 13 19.36 -7.23 -23.01
N GLY A 14 19.83 -6.38 -23.92
CA GLY A 14 19.67 -4.93 -23.79
C GLY A 14 18.19 -4.51 -23.75
N ASN A 15 17.35 -5.15 -24.55
CA ASN A 15 15.90 -4.91 -24.52
C ASN A 15 15.29 -5.32 -23.17
N ILE A 16 15.68 -6.47 -22.61
CA ILE A 16 15.21 -6.93 -21.30
C ILE A 16 15.64 -5.97 -20.20
N GLU A 17 16.89 -5.54 -20.17
CA GLU A 17 17.39 -4.57 -19.19
C GLU A 17 16.63 -3.23 -19.26
N GLY A 18 16.37 -2.73 -20.47
CA GLY A 18 15.56 -1.54 -20.69
C GLY A 18 14.13 -1.70 -20.17
N PHE A 19 13.50 -2.85 -20.41
CA PHE A 19 12.17 -3.13 -19.87
C PHE A 19 12.16 -3.22 -18.34
N LEU A 20 13.17 -3.84 -17.74
CA LEU A 20 13.27 -3.94 -16.28
C LEU A 20 13.42 -2.57 -15.63
N LEU A 21 14.24 -1.68 -16.20
CA LEU A 21 14.38 -0.29 -15.75
C LEU A 21 13.06 0.48 -15.86
N ALA A 22 12.37 0.36 -16.99
CA ALA A 22 11.08 1.02 -17.20
C ALA A 22 10.00 0.49 -16.24
N LEU A 23 10.01 -0.81 -15.92
CA LEU A 23 9.11 -1.40 -14.93
C LEU A 23 9.43 -0.90 -13.52
N ASP A 24 10.70 -0.83 -13.13
CA ASP A 24 11.12 -0.30 -11.84
C ASP A 24 10.72 1.17 -11.65
N GLU A 25 10.93 2.02 -12.66
CA GLU A 25 10.49 3.42 -12.65
C GLU A 25 8.97 3.55 -12.51
N LYS A 26 8.22 2.67 -13.20
CA LYS A 26 6.75 2.64 -13.13
C LYS A 26 6.23 2.11 -11.78
N LEU A 27 6.96 1.22 -11.13
CA LEU A 27 6.67 0.71 -9.79
C LEU A 27 7.03 1.73 -8.71
N THR A 28 8.09 2.52 -8.89
CA THR A 28 8.56 3.52 -7.92
C THR A 28 7.80 4.85 -8.00
N THR A 29 7.27 5.22 -9.17
CA THR A 29 6.39 6.40 -9.33
C THR A 29 4.98 6.21 -8.74
N THR A 30 4.61 4.97 -8.41
CA THR A 30 3.52 4.70 -7.46
C THR A 30 4.14 4.67 -6.07
N THR A 31 3.97 5.75 -5.31
CA THR A 31 4.37 5.87 -3.91
C THR A 31 3.69 4.82 -3.02
N LEU A 32 4.17 3.59 -3.06
CA LEU A 32 4.01 2.61 -2.00
C LEU A 32 5.37 2.52 -1.32
N GLN A 33 5.61 3.50 -0.46
CA GLN A 33 6.70 3.46 0.50
C GLN A 33 6.61 2.10 1.23
N PRO A 34 7.61 1.21 1.10
CA PRO A 34 7.60 -0.06 1.79
C PRO A 34 8.01 0.23 3.24
N THR A 35 7.07 0.70 4.04
CA THR A 35 7.24 0.71 5.48
C THR A 35 6.89 -0.68 5.97
N THR A 36 7.91 -1.48 6.28
CA THR A 36 7.86 -2.63 7.21
C THR A 36 7.54 -2.15 8.64
N GLY A 37 6.56 -1.26 8.76
CA GLY A 37 6.16 -0.52 9.93
C GLY A 37 4.74 -0.06 9.69
N LYS A 38 3.81 -0.68 10.42
CA LYS A 38 2.38 -0.33 10.60
C LYS A 38 1.96 0.90 9.78
N ARG A 39 1.35 0.69 8.62
CA ARG A 39 0.78 1.78 7.80
C ARG A 39 -0.35 2.44 8.60
N TYR A 40 -0.16 3.71 8.92
CA TYR A 40 -1.17 4.53 9.57
C TYR A 40 -1.89 5.37 8.53
N LEU A 41 -3.19 5.17 8.42
CA LEU A 41 -4.12 5.85 7.55
C LEU A 41 -4.73 7.05 8.29
N THR A 42 -5.05 8.10 7.54
CA THR A 42 -5.87 9.21 8.02
C THR A 42 -7.34 8.83 8.05
N ALA A 43 -8.20 9.64 8.69
CA ALA A 43 -9.64 9.40 8.70
C ALA A 43 -10.24 9.28 7.29
N LYS A 44 -9.77 10.09 6.34
CA LYS A 44 -10.24 9.99 4.95
C LYS A 44 -9.87 8.64 4.32
N GLU A 45 -8.60 8.27 4.43
CA GLU A 45 -8.11 7.00 3.86
C GLU A 45 -8.74 5.79 4.54
N ALA A 46 -8.99 5.84 5.84
CA ALA A 46 -9.70 4.78 6.57
C ALA A 46 -11.16 4.65 6.12
N ALA A 47 -11.85 5.77 5.86
CA ALA A 47 -13.21 5.76 5.34
C ALA A 47 -13.26 5.17 3.92
N ASP A 48 -12.33 5.58 3.07
CA ASP A 48 -12.18 5.04 1.71
C ASP A 48 -11.84 3.54 1.74
N PHE A 49 -10.97 3.11 2.66
CA PHE A 49 -10.59 1.71 2.86
C PHE A 49 -11.77 0.84 3.30
N LEU A 50 -12.59 1.33 4.23
CA LEU A 50 -13.80 0.65 4.71
C LEU A 50 -14.99 0.76 3.74
N GLY A 51 -14.87 1.57 2.67
CA GLY A 51 -15.96 1.81 1.73
C GLY A 51 -17.14 2.59 2.32
N ILE A 52 -16.92 3.37 3.38
CA ILE A 52 -17.95 4.15 4.06
C ILE A 52 -17.72 5.66 3.92
N LYS A 53 -18.75 6.46 4.20
CA LYS A 53 -18.60 7.93 4.23
C LYS A 53 -17.75 8.36 5.43
N LEU A 54 -16.93 9.39 5.26
CA LEU A 54 -16.12 9.98 6.34
C LEU A 54 -16.97 10.38 7.57
N GLN A 55 -18.18 10.89 7.35
CA GLN A 55 -19.12 11.20 8.43
C GLN A 55 -19.54 9.94 9.22
N THR A 56 -19.78 8.83 8.52
CA THR A 56 -20.13 7.55 9.12
C THR A 56 -18.95 6.98 9.90
N LEU A 57 -17.71 7.18 9.42
CA LEU A 57 -16.50 6.83 10.16
C LEU A 57 -16.43 7.60 11.49
N TYR A 58 -16.65 8.92 11.48
CA TYR A 58 -16.67 9.72 12.71
C TYR A 58 -17.80 9.33 13.67
N GLN A 59 -18.97 8.95 13.16
CA GLN A 59 -20.09 8.46 13.98
C GLN A 59 -19.79 7.10 14.62
N ASN A 60 -19.00 6.25 13.96
CA ASN A 60 -18.63 4.92 14.45
C ASN A 60 -17.22 4.88 15.04
N ILE A 61 -16.66 6.04 15.41
CA ILE A 61 -15.27 6.13 15.84
C ILE A 61 -14.97 5.31 17.12
N GLU A 62 -15.98 5.13 17.97
CA GLU A 62 -15.87 4.31 19.18
C GLU A 62 -15.76 2.81 18.88
N ARG A 63 -16.29 2.36 17.73
CA ARG A 63 -16.26 0.96 17.30
C ARG A 63 -15.07 0.63 16.42
N ILE A 64 -14.49 1.66 15.79
CA ILE A 64 -13.39 1.49 14.84
C ILE A 64 -12.06 1.69 15.58
N PRO A 65 -11.11 0.74 15.44
CA PRO A 65 -9.82 0.86 16.10
C PRO A 65 -9.07 2.09 15.58
N HIS A 66 -8.71 2.98 16.51
CA HIS A 66 -8.05 4.24 16.18
C HIS A 66 -7.01 4.61 17.25
N VAL A 67 -5.98 5.34 16.82
CA VAL A 67 -4.92 5.86 17.66
C VAL A 67 -4.96 7.39 17.60
N LYS A 68 -5.13 8.04 18.76
CA LYS A 68 -5.06 9.50 18.85
C LYS A 68 -3.62 9.94 19.13
N LYS A 69 -3.00 10.63 18.16
CA LYS A 69 -1.66 11.24 18.31
C LYS A 69 -1.73 12.71 17.96
N HIS A 70 -1.21 13.57 18.85
CA HIS A 70 -1.13 15.03 18.64
C HIS A 70 -2.47 15.68 18.21
N GLY A 71 -3.60 15.20 18.74
CA GLY A 71 -4.94 15.72 18.40
C GLY A 71 -5.51 15.24 17.06
N LYS A 72 -4.80 14.37 16.33
CA LYS A 72 -5.27 13.74 15.09
C LYS A 72 -5.55 12.24 15.32
N LEU A 73 -6.56 11.73 14.61
CA LEU A 73 -6.88 10.30 14.61
C LEU A 73 -6.12 9.61 13.47
N HIS A 74 -5.43 8.55 13.82
CA HIS A 74 -4.69 7.67 12.93
C HIS A 74 -5.27 6.27 13.03
N PHE A 75 -5.38 5.57 11.91
CA PHE A 75 -5.98 4.23 11.83
C PHE A 75 -4.93 3.27 11.32
N SER A 76 -4.71 2.14 11.99
CA SER A 76 -3.79 1.15 11.46
C SER A 76 -4.50 0.28 10.42
N GLU A 77 -3.89 0.11 9.24
CA GLU A 77 -4.43 -0.76 8.20
C GLU A 77 -4.66 -2.20 8.72
N VAL A 78 -3.72 -2.73 9.50
CA VAL A 78 -3.81 -4.08 10.08
C VAL A 78 -5.00 -4.21 11.04
N GLU A 79 -5.26 -3.20 11.86
CA GLU A 79 -6.41 -3.21 12.79
C GLU A 79 -7.74 -3.05 12.04
N LEU A 80 -7.77 -2.26 10.96
CA LEU A 80 -8.94 -2.14 10.10
C LEU A 80 -9.26 -3.45 9.38
N VAL A 81 -8.25 -4.17 8.88
CA VAL A 81 -8.42 -5.50 8.27
C VAL A 81 -8.97 -6.48 9.31
N ALA A 82 -8.39 -6.54 10.51
CA ALA A 82 -8.89 -7.41 11.59
C ALA A 82 -10.34 -7.07 11.99
N TYR A 83 -10.70 -5.78 11.97
CA TYR A 83 -12.07 -5.32 12.19
C TYR A 83 -13.03 -5.79 11.08
N MET A 84 -12.61 -5.76 9.81
CA MET A 84 -13.41 -6.23 8.68
C MET A 84 -13.57 -7.76 8.64
N GLU A 85 -12.53 -8.50 9.03
CA GLU A 85 -12.53 -9.96 9.08
C GLU A 85 -13.32 -10.52 10.28
N GLY A 86 -13.80 -9.66 11.18
CA GLY A 86 -14.71 -10.04 12.26
C GLY A 86 -14.04 -10.43 13.58
N GLY A 87 -12.87 -9.88 13.90
CA GLY A 87 -12.22 -10.15 15.18
C GLY A 87 -11.53 -8.94 15.81
N PRO A 88 -12.15 -8.34 16.83
CA PRO A 88 -11.49 -8.16 18.10
C PRO A 88 -12.31 -8.91 19.16
N ASN A 89 -11.86 -10.10 19.54
CA ASN A 89 -12.31 -10.66 20.81
C ASN A 89 -11.81 -9.71 21.90
N GLU A 90 -12.77 -8.96 22.44
CA GLU A 90 -12.92 -8.69 23.87
C GLU A 90 -11.66 -8.18 24.57
N THR A 91 -11.49 -6.86 24.59
CA THR A 91 -10.86 -6.22 25.75
C THR A 91 -11.82 -6.34 26.94
N HIS A 92 -11.57 -7.32 27.81
CA HIS A 92 -12.11 -7.40 29.17
C HIS A 92 -10.97 -7.30 30.19
#